data_AF-A0A0C2ZEC8-F1
#
_entry.id   AF-A0A0C2ZEC8-F1
#
_cell.length_a   1.000
_cell.length_b   1.000
_cell.length_c   1.000
_cell.angle_alpha   90.00
_cell.angle_beta   90.00
_cell.angle_gamma   90.00
#
_symmetry.space_group_name_H-M   'P 1'
#
loop_
_entity.id
_entity.type
_entity.pdbx_description
1 polymer ?
#
loop_
_entity_poly.entity_id
_entity_poly.type
_entity_poly.pdbx_seq_one_letter_code
_entity_poly.pdbx_strand_id
1 'polypeptide(L)'
;MLHSYLKGAKLRAWLSCPDCPPAIQECKVLLDRVYNTHMHSYALLSDLNDIDSFDDVRVPETWNATYTAGGVVYSQCSTHLGNSLILFYPNRNQTSPAVPGCIIYIYEHEGSLHFAGVLAPNTPDPFAAYPHFLARMYLSTLKVKLEHVKISWVVSHYA
;
A
#
# COMPACT_ATOMS: atom_id res chain seq x y z
N MET A 1 13.42 8.90 16.21
CA MET A 1 12.10 8.38 15.82
C MET A 1 11.80 6.97 16.33
N LEU A 2 12.76 6.02 16.36
CA LEU A 2 12.49 4.67 16.89
C LEU A 2 11.86 4.68 18.30
N HIS A 3 12.35 5.56 19.19
CA HIS A 3 11.77 5.74 20.53
C HIS A 3 10.32 6.22 20.54
N SER A 4 9.90 7.08 19.61
CA SER A 4 8.50 7.52 19.52
C SER A 4 7.59 6.42 18.98
N TYR A 5 8.05 5.62 18.02
CA TYR A 5 7.33 4.43 17.54
C TYR A 5 7.14 3.39 18.65
N LEU A 6 8.18 3.08 19.41
CA LEU A 6 8.09 2.16 20.56
C LEU A 6 7.14 2.69 21.65
N LYS A 7 7.16 3.99 21.93
CA LYS A 7 6.20 4.61 22.87
C LYS A 7 4.77 4.50 22.37
N GLY A 8 4.53 4.76 21.08
CA GLY A 8 3.21 4.60 20.46
C GLY A 8 2.70 3.16 20.49
N ALA A 9 3.56 2.17 20.20
CA ALA A 9 3.21 0.76 20.26
C ALA A 9 2.86 0.30 21.68
N LYS A 10 3.64 0.73 22.68
CA LYS A 10 3.33 0.46 24.10
C LYS A 10 2.01 1.07 24.54
N LEU A 11 1.72 2.29 24.11
CA LEU A 11 0.44 2.96 24.39
C LEU A 11 -0.74 2.16 23.81
N ARG A 12 -0.66 1.74 22.54
CA ARG A 12 -1.70 0.92 21.89
C ARG A 12 -1.92 -0.42 22.59
N ALA A 13 -0.84 -1.07 23.02
CA ALA A 13 -0.92 -2.31 23.78
C ALA A 13 -1.63 -2.10 25.13
N TRP A 14 -1.28 -1.03 25.86
CA TRP A 14 -1.91 -0.70 27.14
C TRP A 14 -3.40 -0.36 27.00
N LEU A 15 -3.77 0.41 25.97
CA LEU A 15 -5.16 0.72 25.65
C LEU A 15 -6.00 -0.52 25.27
N SER A 16 -5.35 -1.62 24.88
CA SER A 16 -6.01 -2.88 24.52
C SER A 16 -6.10 -3.86 25.69
N CYS A 17 -5.54 -3.51 26.85
CA CYS A 17 -5.57 -4.33 28.05
C CYS A 17 -6.98 -4.32 28.68
N PRO A 18 -7.50 -5.46 29.17
CA PRO A 18 -8.78 -5.51 29.89
C PRO A 18 -8.79 -4.69 31.18
N ASP A 19 -7.63 -4.40 31.77
CA ASP A 19 -7.49 -3.57 32.97
C ASP A 19 -7.49 -2.06 32.69
N CYS A 20 -7.65 -1.64 31.43
CA CYS A 20 -7.68 -0.23 31.06
C CYS A 20 -9.02 0.42 31.49
N PRO A 21 -9.00 1.58 32.17
CA PRO A 21 -10.23 2.29 32.55
C PRO A 21 -11.12 2.58 31.33
N PRO A 22 -12.46 2.43 31.45
CA PRO A 22 -13.39 2.61 30.32
C PRO A 22 -13.28 3.99 29.64
N ALA A 23 -13.15 5.06 30.42
CA ALA A 23 -12.99 6.41 29.88
C ALA A 23 -11.72 6.59 29.03
N ILE A 24 -10.66 5.81 29.30
CA ILE A 24 -9.41 5.85 28.54
C ILE A 24 -9.49 4.93 27.30
N GLN A 25 -10.29 3.86 27.34
CA GLN A 25 -10.59 3.05 26.15
C GLN A 25 -11.32 3.86 25.07
N GLU A 26 -12.09 4.89 25.43
CA GLU A 26 -12.68 5.79 24.43
C GLU A 26 -11.61 6.52 23.60
N CYS A 27 -10.48 6.88 24.22
CA CYS A 27 -9.34 7.45 23.49
C CYS A 27 -8.77 6.44 22.49
N LYS A 28 -8.80 5.13 22.78
CA LYS A 28 -8.44 4.11 21.80
C LYS A 28 -9.36 4.16 20.60
N VAL A 29 -10.67 4.25 20.80
CA VAL A 29 -11.64 4.35 19.69
C VAL A 29 -11.37 5.58 18.83
N LEU A 30 -11.08 6.74 19.45
CA LEU A 30 -10.72 7.96 18.72
C LEU A 30 -9.39 7.82 17.97
N LEU A 31 -8.37 7.28 18.62
CA LEU A 31 -7.06 7.05 18.00
C LEU A 31 -7.15 6.02 16.87
N ASP A 32 -7.90 4.94 17.05
CA ASP A 32 -8.14 3.96 16.01
C ASP A 32 -8.94 4.58 14.87
N ARG A 33 -9.92 5.43 15.14
CA ARG A 33 -10.66 6.15 14.09
C ARG A 33 -9.76 7.09 13.28
N VAL A 34 -8.83 7.77 13.92
CA VAL A 34 -7.94 8.76 13.28
C VAL A 34 -6.75 8.08 12.58
N TYR A 35 -6.20 7.02 13.17
CA TYR A 35 -4.93 6.41 12.73
C TYR A 35 -5.06 4.97 12.24
N ASN A 36 -6.14 4.27 12.57
CA ASN A 36 -6.45 2.93 12.09
C ASN A 36 -7.45 3.09 10.95
N THR A 37 -6.94 3.66 9.87
CA THR A 37 -7.63 3.87 8.60
C THR A 37 -7.82 2.55 7.88
N HIS A 38 -8.64 1.68 8.47
CA HIS A 38 -9.49 0.80 7.69
C HIS A 38 -10.29 1.63 6.66
N MET A 39 -10.60 2.90 6.97
CA MET A 39 -11.11 3.87 5.98
C MET A 39 -10.24 4.05 4.74
N HIS A 40 -8.91 3.91 4.80
CA HIS A 40 -8.08 4.01 3.59
C HIS A 40 -8.12 2.74 2.76
N SER A 41 -8.17 1.54 3.36
CA SER A 41 -8.38 0.33 2.58
C SER A 41 -9.76 0.35 1.94
N TYR A 42 -10.80 0.77 2.65
CA TYR A 42 -12.15 0.87 2.08
C TYR A 42 -12.25 2.00 1.06
N ALA A 43 -11.63 3.17 1.26
CA ALA A 43 -11.63 4.25 0.26
C ALA A 43 -10.87 3.84 -1.00
N LEU A 44 -9.70 3.19 -0.85
CA LEU A 44 -8.96 2.61 -1.97
C LEU A 44 -9.77 1.54 -2.69
N LEU A 45 -10.38 0.61 -1.97
CA LEU A 45 -11.25 -0.42 -2.56
C LEU A 45 -12.54 0.17 -3.14
N SER A 46 -13.04 1.29 -2.63
CA SER A 46 -14.21 2.01 -3.17
C SER A 46 -13.85 2.70 -4.48
N ASP A 47 -12.73 3.45 -4.51
CA ASP A 47 -12.16 4.05 -5.73
C ASP A 47 -11.84 2.97 -6.77
N LEU A 48 -11.53 1.74 -6.35
CA LEU A 48 -11.30 0.59 -7.23
C LEU A 48 -12.59 -0.11 -7.68
N ASN A 49 -13.66 -0.08 -6.88
CA ASN A 49 -14.96 -0.67 -7.24
C ASN A 49 -15.70 0.15 -8.29
N ASP A 50 -15.42 1.46 -8.40
CA ASP A 50 -15.91 2.32 -9.49
C ASP A 50 -15.17 2.08 -10.82
N ILE A 51 -14.17 1.21 -10.83
CA ILE A 51 -13.45 0.77 -12.03
C ILE A 51 -14.19 -0.42 -12.68
N ASP A 52 -15.46 -0.21 -12.99
CA ASP A 52 -16.24 -1.16 -13.78
C ASP A 52 -16.08 -0.79 -15.26
N SER A 53 -14.99 -1.28 -15.88
CA SER A 53 -14.75 -1.43 -17.35
C SER A 53 -13.26 -1.29 -17.73
N PHE A 54 -12.46 -2.34 -17.49
CA PHE A 54 -11.19 -2.51 -18.23
C PHE A 54 -11.37 -3.57 -19.32
N ASP A 55 -12.00 -3.14 -20.42
CA ASP A 55 -12.31 -3.95 -21.61
C ASP A 55 -11.08 -4.38 -22.44
N ASP A 56 -9.85 -4.04 -22.02
CA ASP A 56 -8.64 -4.24 -22.84
C ASP A 56 -7.58 -5.16 -22.21
N VAL A 57 -7.82 -5.71 -21.02
CA VAL A 57 -6.95 -6.76 -20.47
C VAL A 57 -7.54 -8.11 -20.87
N ARG A 58 -7.04 -8.70 -21.96
CA ARG A 58 -7.26 -10.13 -22.24
C ARG A 58 -6.94 -10.91 -20.98
N VAL A 59 -7.99 -11.43 -20.37
CA VAL A 59 -7.99 -12.13 -19.08
C VAL A 59 -6.99 -13.29 -19.13
N PRO A 60 -5.92 -13.28 -18.32
CA PRO A 60 -5.05 -14.44 -18.16
C PRO A 60 -5.82 -15.56 -17.44
N GLU A 61 -5.55 -16.81 -17.82
CA GLU A 61 -6.28 -18.00 -17.35
C GLU A 61 -6.12 -18.30 -15.85
N THR A 62 -5.24 -17.59 -15.12
CA THR A 62 -4.99 -17.87 -13.70
C THR A 62 -4.70 -16.60 -12.89
N TRP A 63 -5.54 -16.35 -11.87
CA TRP A 63 -5.39 -15.27 -10.90
C TRP A 63 -4.92 -15.84 -9.57
N ASN A 64 -3.91 -15.21 -8.96
CA ASN A 64 -3.43 -15.60 -7.64
C ASN A 64 -3.75 -14.50 -6.63
N ALA A 65 -4.27 -14.85 -5.45
CA ALA A 65 -4.47 -13.86 -4.37
C ALA A 65 -3.15 -13.35 -3.79
N THR A 66 -2.14 -14.22 -3.80
CA THR A 66 -0.79 -13.94 -3.29
C THR A 66 0.26 -14.59 -4.17
N TYR A 67 1.48 -14.08 -4.11
CA TYR A 67 2.63 -14.65 -4.80
C TYR A 67 3.88 -14.50 -3.93
N THR A 68 4.74 -15.53 -3.89
CA THR A 68 5.99 -15.49 -3.13
C THR A 68 7.18 -15.58 -4.07
N ALA A 69 8.07 -14.59 -4.03
CA ALA A 69 9.33 -14.57 -4.79
C ALA A 69 10.50 -14.35 -3.84
N GLY A 70 11.47 -15.25 -3.83
CA GLY A 70 12.68 -15.09 -3.00
C GLY A 70 12.41 -14.91 -1.50
N GLY A 71 11.32 -15.49 -0.99
CA GLY A 71 10.89 -15.34 0.40
C GLY A 71 10.08 -14.07 0.71
N VAL A 72 9.86 -13.20 -0.28
CA VAL A 72 9.01 -12.01 -0.16
C VAL A 72 7.60 -12.32 -0.62
N VAL A 73 6.61 -11.98 0.19
CA VAL A 73 5.19 -12.18 -0.11
C VAL A 73 4.59 -10.92 -0.71
N TYR A 74 3.99 -11.08 -1.88
CA TYR A 74 3.19 -10.08 -2.56
C TYR A 74 1.72 -10.49 -2.46
N SER A 75 0.85 -9.52 -2.22
CA SER A 75 -0.59 -9.76 -2.11
C SER A 75 -1.36 -8.72 -2.91
N GLN A 76 -2.56 -9.10 -3.35
CA GLN A 76 -3.51 -8.11 -3.84
C GLN A 76 -3.91 -7.15 -2.72
N CYS A 77 -4.26 -5.91 -3.07
CA CYS A 77 -4.75 -4.89 -2.14
C CYS A 77 -5.99 -5.35 -1.38
N SER A 78 -6.86 -6.11 -2.05
CA SER A 78 -8.05 -6.73 -1.47
C SER A 78 -7.73 -7.81 -0.45
N THR A 79 -6.56 -8.44 -0.55
CA THR A 79 -6.13 -9.54 0.33
C THR A 79 -5.31 -9.02 1.51
N HIS A 80 -4.27 -8.21 1.26
CA HIS A 80 -3.42 -7.65 2.30
C HIS A 80 -2.73 -6.37 1.83
N LEU A 81 -3.23 -5.21 2.28
CA LEU A 81 -2.74 -3.90 1.86
C LEU A 81 -1.22 -3.74 2.09
N GLY A 82 -0.69 -4.12 3.25
CA GLY A 82 0.75 -3.95 3.53
C GLY A 82 1.66 -4.71 2.56
N ASN A 83 1.19 -5.83 2.01
CA ASN A 83 1.96 -6.65 1.06
C ASN A 83 1.66 -6.28 -0.39
N SER A 84 0.69 -5.37 -0.61
CA SER A 84 0.33 -4.86 -1.93
C SER A 84 1.00 -3.53 -2.25
N LEU A 85 1.45 -2.76 -1.24
CA LEU A 85 2.12 -1.48 -1.44
C LEU A 85 3.57 -1.70 -1.88
N ILE A 86 3.91 -1.26 -3.09
CA ILE A 86 5.22 -1.47 -3.70
C ILE A 86 5.78 -0.20 -4.35
N LEU A 87 7.10 -0.03 -4.29
CA LEU A 87 7.85 0.89 -5.15
C LEU A 87 8.33 0.11 -6.39
N PHE A 88 8.11 0.64 -7.58
CA PHE A 88 8.49 -0.02 -8.82
C PHE A 88 8.95 0.96 -9.90
N TYR A 89 9.69 0.47 -10.88
CA TYR A 89 10.10 1.26 -12.04
C TYR A 89 8.99 1.34 -13.10
N PRO A 90 8.48 2.54 -13.43
CA PRO A 90 7.36 2.69 -14.35
C PRO A 90 7.79 2.69 -15.82
N ASN A 91 6.79 2.51 -16.69
CA ASN A 91 6.87 2.46 -18.15
C ASN A 91 8.00 1.57 -18.68
N ARG A 92 8.28 0.46 -18.00
CA ARG A 92 9.37 -0.46 -18.38
C ARG A 92 10.76 0.19 -18.41
N ASN A 93 10.96 1.26 -17.65
CA ASN A 93 12.20 2.02 -17.67
C ASN A 93 12.83 2.12 -16.27
N GLN A 94 13.89 1.33 -16.05
CA GLN A 94 14.66 1.32 -14.80
C GLN A 94 15.52 2.58 -14.59
N THR A 95 15.70 3.41 -15.61
CA THR A 95 16.40 4.70 -15.45
C THR A 95 15.50 5.77 -14.85
N SER A 96 14.18 5.55 -14.85
CA SER A 96 13.22 6.44 -14.19
C SER A 96 13.28 6.26 -12.67
N PRO A 97 12.95 7.28 -11.88
CA PRO A 97 12.78 7.09 -10.44
C PRO A 97 11.65 6.08 -10.18
N ALA A 98 11.85 5.23 -9.16
CA ALA A 98 10.81 4.32 -8.71
C ALA A 98 9.61 5.12 -8.18
N VAL A 99 8.42 4.64 -8.50
CA VAL A 99 7.15 5.26 -8.11
C VAL A 99 6.37 4.34 -7.18
N PRO A 100 5.59 4.90 -6.25
CA PRO A 100 4.71 4.10 -5.41
C PRO A 100 3.53 3.56 -6.24
N GLY A 101 3.11 2.36 -5.91
CA GLY A 101 1.92 1.73 -6.43
C GLY A 101 1.28 0.78 -5.42
N CYS A 102 0.14 0.24 -5.82
CA CYS A 102 -0.58 -0.77 -5.07
C CYS A 102 -0.93 -1.93 -6.01
N ILE A 103 -0.66 -3.16 -5.60
CA ILE A 103 -0.96 -4.36 -6.38
C ILE A 103 -2.48 -4.60 -6.37
N ILE A 104 -3.15 -4.35 -7.48
CA ILE A 104 -4.59 -4.70 -7.61
C ILE A 104 -4.75 -6.16 -8.02
N TYR A 105 -3.93 -6.60 -8.96
CA TYR A 105 -4.00 -7.93 -9.55
C TYR A 105 -2.63 -8.60 -9.58
N ILE A 106 -2.66 -9.92 -9.45
CA ILE A 106 -1.50 -10.80 -9.55
C ILE A 106 -1.89 -11.90 -10.54
N TYR A 107 -1.25 -11.89 -11.69
CA TYR A 107 -1.45 -12.87 -12.75
C TYR A 107 -0.14 -13.13 -13.49
N GLU A 108 -0.06 -14.31 -14.09
CA GLU A 108 1.03 -14.68 -14.97
C GLU A 108 0.70 -14.29 -16.41
N HIS A 109 1.61 -13.58 -17.07
CA HIS A 109 1.50 -13.26 -18.49
C HIS A 109 2.88 -13.26 -19.14
N GLU A 110 3.04 -14.05 -20.20
CA GLU A 110 4.33 -14.30 -20.87
C GLU A 110 5.43 -14.76 -19.89
N GLY A 111 5.08 -15.63 -18.93
CA GLY A 111 6.01 -16.14 -17.92
C GLY A 111 6.53 -15.07 -16.95
N SER A 112 5.88 -13.91 -16.89
CA SER A 112 6.18 -12.82 -15.96
C SER A 112 4.94 -12.47 -15.14
N LEU A 113 5.10 -12.20 -13.85
CA LEU A 113 4.02 -11.66 -13.02
C LEU A 113 3.86 -10.17 -13.32
N HIS A 114 2.63 -9.68 -13.42
CA HIS A 114 2.34 -8.26 -13.67
C HIS A 114 1.49 -7.65 -12.56
N PHE A 115 1.82 -6.42 -12.16
CA PHE A 115 1.05 -5.65 -11.18
C PHE A 115 0.43 -4.41 -11.77
N ALA A 116 -0.89 -4.30 -11.66
CA ALA A 116 -1.66 -3.09 -11.90
C ALA A 116 -1.40 -2.03 -10.81
N GLY A 117 -0.40 -1.15 -10.99
CA GLY A 117 -0.02 -0.15 -9.99
C GLY A 117 -0.65 1.22 -10.23
N VAL A 118 -1.32 1.78 -9.22
CA VAL A 118 -1.93 3.10 -9.33
C VAL A 118 -1.01 4.22 -8.80
N LEU A 119 -0.87 5.32 -9.55
CA LEU A 119 -0.01 6.44 -9.19
C LEU A 119 -0.67 7.33 -8.12
N ALA A 120 0.02 7.53 -6.99
CA ALA A 120 -0.32 8.58 -6.05
C ALA A 120 0.01 9.96 -6.66
N PRO A 121 -0.93 10.91 -6.75
CA PRO A 121 -0.64 12.27 -7.17
C PRO A 121 0.28 12.94 -6.14
N ASN A 122 1.14 13.84 -6.64
CA ASN A 122 2.04 14.60 -5.79
C ASN A 122 1.22 15.51 -4.86
N THR A 123 1.35 15.29 -3.56
CA THR A 123 1.03 16.29 -2.54
C THR A 123 2.29 17.01 -2.08
N PRO A 124 2.14 18.21 -1.50
CA PRO A 124 3.22 18.84 -0.75
C PRO A 124 3.71 17.86 0.31
N ASP A 125 4.96 17.42 0.16
CA ASP A 125 5.56 16.44 1.05
C ASP A 125 5.89 17.12 2.39
N PRO A 126 5.23 16.75 3.50
CA PRO A 126 5.50 17.34 4.81
C PRO A 126 6.92 17.04 5.30
N PHE A 127 7.56 16.00 4.73
CA PHE A 127 8.93 15.65 5.05
C PHE A 127 9.97 16.43 4.22
N ALA A 128 9.55 17.20 3.21
CA ALA A 128 10.46 18.00 2.39
C ALA A 128 11.27 19.03 3.20
N ALA A 129 10.73 19.49 4.33
CA ALA A 129 11.44 20.38 5.25
C ALA A 129 12.62 19.71 5.99
N TYR A 130 12.73 18.38 5.91
CA TYR A 130 13.73 17.58 6.60
C TYR A 130 14.59 16.79 5.59
N PRO A 131 15.57 17.42 4.91
CA PRO A 131 16.37 16.75 3.87
C PRO A 131 17.16 15.52 4.34
N HIS A 132 17.40 15.43 5.65
CA HIS A 132 18.08 14.32 6.30
C HIS A 132 17.14 13.15 6.63
N PHE A 133 15.82 13.33 6.49
CA PHE A 133 14.82 12.29 6.66
C PHE A 133 14.26 11.90 5.30
N LEU A 134 14.75 10.78 4.76
CA LEU A 134 14.42 10.28 3.42
C LEU A 134 13.02 9.65 3.33
N ALA A 135 12.06 10.19 4.07
CA ALA A 135 10.66 9.84 3.91
C ALA A 135 10.03 10.78 2.90
N ARG A 136 9.09 10.24 2.12
CA ARG A 136 8.30 11.02 1.17
C ARG A 136 6.85 10.59 1.31
N MET A 137 5.98 11.56 1.53
CA MET A 137 4.55 11.28 1.57
C MET A 137 3.98 11.22 0.16
N TYR A 138 3.13 10.24 -0.07
CA TYR A 138 2.37 10.07 -1.30
C TYR A 138 0.87 10.13 -0.96
N LEU A 139 0.07 10.77 -1.81
CA LEU A 139 -1.37 10.86 -1.56
C LEU A 139 -2.02 9.47 -1.66
N SER A 140 -2.99 9.19 -0.79
CA SER A 140 -3.76 7.95 -0.81
C SER A 140 -4.72 7.84 -2.00
N THR A 141 -4.96 8.93 -2.73
CA THR A 141 -5.82 8.91 -3.92
C THR A 141 -5.08 8.31 -5.09
N LEU A 142 -5.66 7.33 -5.76
CA LEU A 142 -4.98 6.54 -6.76
C LEU A 142 -5.45 6.98 -8.17
N LYS A 143 -4.56 7.53 -9.01
CA LYS A 143 -4.87 7.78 -10.44
C LYS A 143 -4.81 6.50 -11.25
N VAL A 144 -5.96 5.86 -11.45
CA VAL A 144 -6.11 4.53 -12.08
C VAL A 144 -5.45 4.47 -13.46
N LYS A 145 -4.23 3.98 -13.51
CA LYS A 145 -3.54 3.58 -14.74
C LYS A 145 -2.96 2.20 -14.48
N LEU A 146 -3.57 1.18 -15.05
CA LEU A 146 -3.05 -0.18 -14.98
C LEU A 146 -1.69 -0.22 -15.70
N GLU A 147 -0.65 -0.64 -14.99
CA GLU A 147 0.63 -0.93 -15.62
C GLU A 147 0.93 -2.43 -15.52
N HIS A 148 1.77 -2.92 -16.41
CA HIS A 148 2.30 -4.27 -16.43
C HIS A 148 3.70 -4.26 -15.83
N VAL A 149 3.80 -4.63 -14.54
CA VAL A 149 5.06 -4.53 -13.77
C VAL A 149 5.62 -5.90 -13.43
N LYS A 150 6.81 -6.22 -13.94
CA LYS A 150 7.54 -7.45 -13.58
C LYS A 150 8.03 -7.38 -12.13
N ILE A 151 8.07 -8.52 -11.44
CA ILE A 151 8.62 -8.62 -10.07
C ILE A 151 10.04 -8.08 -10.00
N SER A 152 10.87 -8.36 -11.00
CA SER A 152 12.25 -7.87 -11.06
C SER A 152 12.38 -6.35 -11.13
N TRP A 153 11.28 -5.63 -11.33
CA TRP A 153 11.23 -4.18 -11.36
C TRP A 153 10.59 -3.59 -10.10
N VAL A 154 10.14 -4.43 -9.19
CA VAL A 154 9.76 -4.02 -7.84
C VAL A 154 11.05 -3.81 -7.06
N VAL A 155 11.17 -2.62 -6.48
CA VAL A 155 12.32 -2.21 -5.67
C VAL A 155 12.13 -2.67 -4.23
N SER A 156 10.96 -2.38 -3.65
CA SER A 156 10.63 -2.73 -2.27
C SER A 156 9.14 -2.58 -1.99
N HIS A 157 8.70 -3.09 -0.84
CA HIS A 157 7.47 -2.63 -0.21
C HIS A 157 7.65 -1.25 0.43
N TYR A 158 6.56 -0.53 0.67
CA TYR A 158 6.55 0.71 1.44
C TYR A 158 5.37 0.77 2.41
N ALA A 159 5.44 1.69 3.38
CA ALA A 159 4.41 1.95 4.38
C ALA A 159 4.24 3.46 4.61
#